data_AF-A0A2T7BLQ9-F1
#
_entry.id   AF-A0A2T7BLQ9-F1
#
_cell.length_a   1.000
_cell.length_b   1.000
_cell.length_c   1.000
_cell.angle_alpha   90.00
_cell.angle_beta   90.00
_cell.angle_gamma   90.00
#
_symmetry.space_group_name_H-M   'P 1'
#
loop_
_entity.id
_entity.type
_entity.pdbx_description
1 polymer ?
#
loop_
_entity_poly.entity_id
_entity_poly.type
_entity_poly.pdbx_seq_one_letter_code
_entity_poly.pdbx_strand_id
1 'polypeptide(L)'
;MSLFYHILEDTQHLLTEKGFDETSLNSPDKPGWLFQQLRNQLSLALRESLAYKEPVAFQLRATGFFNEDRDIVLFNLHFLFDAGAGTLAIPQLEMHYNKRTLSLKLQDPSGLPHSSQAVSLFAKPQLLQRPVKAKAPVGKSSASQTINRSKKP
;
A
#
# COMPACT_ATOMS: atom_id res chain seq x y z
N MET A 1 16.68 -23.05 15.87
CA MET A 1 15.37 -22.66 15.32
C MET A 1 15.44 -22.68 13.81
N SER A 2 14.38 -23.06 13.09
CA SER A 2 14.40 -23.04 11.62
C SER A 2 14.32 -21.59 11.11
N LEU A 3 14.91 -21.33 9.93
CA LEU A 3 14.87 -20.03 9.25
C LEU A 3 13.45 -19.46 9.15
N PHE A 4 12.47 -20.34 8.91
CA PHE A 4 11.05 -19.98 8.87
C PHE A 4 10.55 -19.33 10.17
N TYR A 5 10.87 -19.91 11.34
CA TYR A 5 10.42 -19.36 12.63
C TYR A 5 11.09 -18.03 12.93
N HIS A 6 12.37 -17.88 12.57
CA HIS A 6 13.08 -16.61 12.75
C HIS A 6 12.46 -15.48 11.93
N ILE A 7 12.22 -15.70 10.63
CA ILE A 7 11.56 -14.73 9.75
C ILE A 7 10.17 -14.37 10.27
N LEU A 8 9.41 -15.37 10.72
CA LEU A 8 8.07 -15.17 11.25
C LEU A 8 8.09 -14.32 12.53
N GLU A 9 8.95 -14.64 13.48
CA GLU A 9 9.09 -13.92 14.75
C GLU A 9 9.56 -12.47 14.52
N ASP A 10 10.57 -12.26 13.70
CA ASP A 10 11.10 -10.93 13.38
C ASP A 10 10.02 -10.06 12.71
N THR A 11 9.24 -10.65 11.81
CA THR A 11 8.17 -9.93 11.12
C THR A 11 7.01 -9.61 12.06
N GLN A 12 6.64 -10.53 12.95
CA GLN A 12 5.63 -10.27 13.98
C GLN A 12 6.06 -9.14 14.92
N HIS A 13 7.33 -9.17 15.36
CA HIS A 13 7.89 -8.12 16.19
C HIS A 13 7.84 -6.76 15.47
N LEU A 14 8.30 -6.70 14.22
CA LEU A 14 8.26 -5.47 13.40
C LEU A 14 6.82 -4.93 13.27
N LEU A 15 5.86 -5.77 12.92
CA LEU A 15 4.46 -5.34 12.75
C LEU A 15 3.85 -4.85 14.06
N THR A 16 4.16 -5.50 15.18
CA THR A 16 3.70 -5.08 16.51
C THR A 16 4.32 -3.74 16.91
N GLU A 17 5.65 -3.58 16.73
CA GLU A 17 6.36 -2.34 17.03
C GLU A 17 5.84 -1.16 16.20
N LYS A 18 5.42 -1.43 14.95
CA LYS A 18 4.82 -0.45 14.05
C LYS A 18 3.30 -0.26 14.25
N GLY A 19 2.71 -0.95 15.22
CA GLY A 19 1.32 -0.81 15.62
C GLY A 19 0.32 -1.36 14.60
N PHE A 20 0.68 -2.41 13.88
CA PHE A 20 -0.19 -3.13 12.93
C PHE A 20 -0.90 -4.35 13.53
N ASP A 21 -0.75 -4.62 14.82
CA ASP A 21 -1.52 -5.64 15.53
C ASP A 21 -2.96 -5.17 15.79
N GLU A 22 -3.87 -6.12 16.06
CA GLU A 22 -5.29 -5.81 16.24
C GLU A 22 -5.55 -4.86 17.41
N THR A 23 -4.74 -4.94 18.46
CA THR A 23 -4.92 -4.12 19.68
C THR A 23 -4.55 -2.67 19.38
N SER A 24 -3.39 -2.45 18.76
CA SER A 24 -2.93 -1.11 18.39
C SER A 24 -3.81 -0.44 17.33
N LEU A 25 -4.41 -1.23 16.43
CA LEU A 25 -5.31 -0.74 15.39
C LEU A 25 -6.76 -0.57 15.85
N ASN A 26 -7.09 -0.97 17.09
CA ASN A 26 -8.46 -1.14 17.55
C ASN A 26 -9.32 -1.94 16.55
N SER A 27 -8.75 -3.01 15.98
CA SER A 27 -9.34 -3.78 14.88
C SER A 27 -10.63 -4.49 15.29
N PRO A 28 -11.62 -4.68 14.38
CA PRO A 28 -12.76 -5.56 14.64
C PRO A 28 -12.37 -7.05 14.60
N ASP A 29 -11.20 -7.35 14.07
CA ASP A 29 -10.71 -8.72 13.93
C ASP A 29 -10.30 -9.29 15.29
N LYS A 30 -10.28 -10.63 15.39
CA LYS A 30 -9.89 -11.30 16.64
C LYS A 30 -8.40 -11.08 16.92
N PRO A 31 -7.98 -10.90 18.18
CA PRO A 31 -6.55 -10.78 18.52
C PRO A 31 -5.71 -11.93 17.94
N GLY A 32 -4.61 -11.59 17.27
CA GLY A 32 -3.69 -12.53 16.64
C GLY A 32 -4.12 -13.06 15.27
N TRP A 33 -5.26 -12.60 14.73
CA TRP A 33 -5.76 -13.02 13.42
C TRP A 33 -4.77 -12.68 12.29
N LEU A 34 -4.20 -11.48 12.28
CA LEU A 34 -3.21 -11.01 11.32
C LEU A 34 -1.97 -11.90 11.33
N PHE A 35 -1.48 -12.26 12.52
CA PHE A 35 -0.29 -13.10 12.65
C PHE A 35 -0.57 -14.56 12.27
N GLN A 36 -1.80 -15.03 12.47
CA GLN A 36 -2.25 -16.29 11.89
C GLN A 36 -2.27 -16.23 10.37
N GLN A 37 -2.75 -15.14 9.76
CA GLN A 37 -2.70 -14.94 8.32
C GLN A 37 -1.25 -14.88 7.81
N LEU A 38 -0.36 -14.15 8.48
CA LEU A 38 1.07 -14.10 8.16
C LEU A 38 1.68 -15.50 8.13
N ARG A 39 1.45 -16.30 9.18
CA ARG A 39 1.97 -17.68 9.24
C ARG A 39 1.45 -18.53 8.09
N ASN A 40 0.16 -18.44 7.77
CA ASN A 40 -0.46 -19.20 6.70
C ASN A 40 0.12 -18.81 5.33
N GLN A 41 0.15 -17.51 5.03
CA GLN A 41 0.67 -16.99 3.76
C GLN A 41 2.15 -17.28 3.59
N LEU A 42 2.96 -17.11 4.64
CA LEU A 42 4.39 -17.43 4.60
C LEU A 42 4.62 -18.94 4.39
N SER A 43 3.77 -19.80 4.98
CA SER A 43 3.86 -21.25 4.76
C SER A 43 3.53 -21.63 3.31
N LEU A 44 2.56 -20.95 2.69
CA LEU A 44 2.22 -21.13 1.28
C LEU A 44 3.37 -20.62 0.39
N ALA A 45 3.85 -19.40 0.64
CA ALA A 45 4.95 -18.78 -0.07
C ALA A 45 6.24 -19.63 0.00
N LEU A 46 6.53 -20.25 1.15
CA LEU A 46 7.65 -21.17 1.28
C LEU A 46 7.50 -22.39 0.36
N ARG A 47 6.33 -23.01 0.33
CA ARG A 47 6.07 -24.18 -0.53
C ARG A 47 6.18 -23.82 -2.01
N GLU A 48 5.59 -22.69 -2.40
CA GLU A 48 5.65 -22.20 -3.78
C GLU A 48 7.09 -21.83 -4.18
N SER A 49 7.82 -21.11 -3.32
CA SER A 49 9.21 -20.73 -3.60
C SER A 49 10.13 -21.96 -3.69
N LEU A 50 9.90 -23.01 -2.91
CA LEU A 50 10.64 -24.27 -3.04
C LEU A 50 10.32 -25.03 -4.34
N ALA A 51 9.08 -24.95 -4.82
CA ALA A 51 8.65 -25.60 -6.06
C ALA A 51 9.18 -24.87 -7.31
N TYR A 52 9.10 -23.54 -7.32
CA TYR A 52 9.40 -22.72 -8.50
C TYR A 52 10.79 -22.06 -8.45
N LYS A 53 11.46 -22.05 -7.29
CA LYS A 53 12.76 -21.38 -7.05
C LYS A 53 12.73 -19.89 -7.36
N GLU A 54 11.57 -19.26 -7.21
CA GLU A 54 11.36 -17.83 -7.44
C GLU A 54 10.85 -17.16 -6.16
N PRO A 55 11.08 -15.84 -6.01
CA PRO A 55 10.44 -15.05 -4.97
C PRO A 55 8.92 -15.06 -5.12
N VAL A 56 8.20 -15.19 -4.01
CA VAL A 56 6.74 -15.26 -3.98
C VAL A 56 6.18 -14.03 -3.29
N ALA A 57 5.30 -13.31 -3.99
CA ALA A 57 4.61 -12.16 -3.43
C ALA A 57 3.28 -12.59 -2.78
N PHE A 58 2.97 -12.01 -1.64
CA PHE A 58 1.66 -12.17 -0.99
C PHE A 58 1.27 -10.89 -0.26
N GLN A 59 0.01 -10.80 0.15
CA GLN A 59 -0.51 -9.61 0.82
C GLN A 59 -1.15 -9.98 2.15
N LEU A 60 -0.92 -9.15 3.17
CA LEU A 60 -1.69 -9.17 4.40
C LEU A 60 -2.56 -7.93 4.49
N ARG A 61 -3.79 -8.13 4.92
CA ARG A 61 -4.72 -7.05 5.21
C ARG A 61 -4.84 -6.89 6.71
N ALA A 62 -4.71 -5.65 7.18
CA ALA A 62 -5.04 -5.27 8.55
C ALA A 62 -6.11 -4.19 8.51
N THR A 63 -7.11 -4.30 9.39
CA THR A 63 -8.20 -3.32 9.52
C THR A 63 -8.00 -2.57 10.82
N GLY A 64 -8.10 -1.24 10.78
CA GLY A 64 -8.04 -0.42 11.99
C GLY A 64 -9.15 0.61 12.04
N PHE A 65 -9.56 0.95 13.26
CA PHE A 65 -10.50 2.01 13.55
C PHE A 65 -9.76 3.23 14.10
N PHE A 66 -10.10 4.41 13.58
CA PHE A 66 -9.50 5.69 13.94
C PHE A 66 -10.60 6.71 14.26
N ASN A 67 -10.23 7.81 14.92
CA ASN A 67 -11.15 8.89 15.32
C ASN A 67 -12.36 8.38 16.12
N GLU A 68 -12.11 7.72 17.26
CA GLU A 68 -13.17 7.17 18.13
C GLU A 68 -14.10 6.19 17.38
N ASP A 69 -13.52 5.28 16.60
CA ASP A 69 -14.22 4.23 15.85
C ASP A 69 -15.16 4.71 14.73
N ARG A 70 -15.05 5.98 14.35
CA ARG A 70 -15.85 6.55 13.25
C ARG A 70 -15.27 6.25 11.88
N ASP A 71 -13.95 6.06 11.82
CA ASP A 71 -13.20 5.95 10.58
C ASP A 71 -12.55 4.57 10.45
N ILE A 72 -12.96 3.83 9.42
CA ILE A 72 -12.34 2.54 9.08
C ILE A 72 -11.21 2.78 8.09
N VAL A 73 -10.03 2.27 8.43
CA VAL A 73 -8.84 2.30 7.59
C VAL A 73 -8.41 0.88 7.29
N LEU A 74 -8.19 0.57 6.02
CA LEU A 74 -7.68 -0.72 5.58
C LEU A 74 -6.21 -0.57 5.17
N PHE A 75 -5.34 -1.32 5.81
CA PHE A 75 -3.94 -1.45 5.46
C PHE A 75 -3.72 -2.75 4.70
N ASN A 76 -2.98 -2.65 3.61
CA ASN A 76 -2.62 -3.73 2.72
C ASN A 76 -1.09 -3.76 2.65
N LEU A 77 -0.49 -4.66 3.42
CA LEU A 77 0.95 -4.89 3.48
C LEU A 77 1.32 -5.88 2.38
N HIS A 78 2.06 -5.44 1.38
CA HIS A 78 2.55 -6.28 0.30
C HIS A 78 3.92 -6.84 0.69
N PHE A 79 4.02 -8.15 0.70
CA PHE A 79 5.22 -8.90 1.05
C PHE A 79 5.84 -9.54 -0.18
N LEU A 80 7.16 -9.70 -0.13
CA LEU A 80 7.94 -10.49 -1.09
C LEU A 80 8.85 -11.43 -0.31
N PHE A 81 8.61 -12.73 -0.44
CA PHE A 81 9.38 -13.78 0.20
C PHE A 81 10.38 -14.39 -0.79
N ASP A 82 11.65 -14.46 -0.41
CA ASP A 82 12.69 -15.13 -1.20
C ASP A 82 13.30 -16.26 -0.35
N ALA A 83 13.01 -17.52 -0.72
CA ALA A 83 13.55 -18.68 -0.03
C ALA A 83 15.05 -18.88 -0.27
N GLY A 84 15.59 -18.42 -1.40
CA GLY A 84 17.00 -18.52 -1.74
C GLY A 84 17.85 -17.56 -0.92
N ALA A 85 17.36 -16.33 -0.75
CA ALA A 85 17.97 -15.34 0.13
C ALA A 85 17.60 -15.53 1.61
N GLY A 86 16.51 -16.26 1.90
CA GLY A 86 15.99 -16.44 3.25
C GLY A 86 15.43 -15.14 3.83
N THR A 87 14.83 -14.29 3.00
CA THR A 87 14.37 -12.95 3.38
C THR A 87 12.88 -12.75 3.12
N LEU A 88 12.28 -11.89 3.94
CA LEU A 88 10.90 -11.43 3.76
C LEU A 88 10.90 -9.90 3.75
N ALA A 89 10.61 -9.30 2.61
CA ALA A 89 10.56 -7.86 2.44
C ALA A 89 9.12 -7.34 2.41
N ILE A 90 8.93 -6.08 2.79
CA ILE A 90 7.65 -5.36 2.68
C ILE A 90 7.84 -4.22 1.66
N PRO A 91 7.86 -4.48 0.34
CA PRO A 91 8.15 -3.45 -0.66
C PRO A 91 7.07 -2.37 -0.76
N GLN A 92 5.85 -2.61 -0.28
CA GLN A 92 4.76 -1.68 -0.45
C GLN A 92 3.74 -1.76 0.68
N LEU A 93 3.32 -0.60 1.15
CA LEU A 93 2.17 -0.43 2.04
C LEU A 93 1.10 0.35 1.29
N GLU A 94 -0.08 -0.24 1.16
CA GLU A 94 -1.28 0.43 0.67
C GLU A 94 -2.22 0.72 1.81
N MET A 95 -2.83 1.90 1.79
CA MET A 95 -3.83 2.28 2.77
C MET A 95 -5.07 2.81 2.05
N HIS A 96 -6.24 2.32 2.46
CA HIS A 96 -7.53 2.76 1.95
C HIS A 96 -8.34 3.41 3.06
N TYR A 97 -8.75 4.65 2.82
CA TYR A 97 -9.54 5.44 3.73
C TYR A 97 -10.44 6.40 2.94
N ASN A 98 -11.74 6.45 3.25
CA ASN A 98 -12.70 7.37 2.62
C ASN A 98 -12.62 7.41 1.07
N LYS A 99 -12.64 6.23 0.43
CA LYS A 99 -12.53 6.03 -1.04
C LYS A 99 -11.22 6.54 -1.67
N ARG A 100 -10.25 6.94 -0.85
CA ARG A 100 -8.91 7.31 -1.29
C ARG A 100 -7.95 6.17 -0.98
N THR A 101 -7.03 5.94 -1.90
CA THR A 101 -5.95 4.97 -1.73
C THR A 101 -4.62 5.72 -1.77
N LEU A 102 -3.77 5.46 -0.78
CA LEU A 102 -2.37 5.86 -0.80
C LEU A 102 -1.54 4.60 -0.91
N SER A 103 -0.58 4.61 -1.81
CA SER A 103 0.43 3.55 -1.93
C SER A 103 1.78 4.16 -1.60
N LEU A 104 2.44 3.59 -0.59
CA LEU A 104 3.78 3.94 -0.15
C LEU A 104 4.71 2.82 -0.60
N LYS A 105 5.64 3.15 -1.50
CA LYS A 105 6.73 2.24 -1.88
C LYS A 105 7.82 2.33 -0.83
N LEU A 106 8.20 1.20 -0.28
CA LEU A 106 9.22 1.06 0.75
C LEU A 106 10.47 0.48 0.09
N GLN A 107 11.62 1.10 0.34
CA GLN A 107 12.91 0.56 -0.11
C GLN A 107 13.44 -0.48 0.87
N ASP A 108 13.20 -0.26 2.17
CA ASP A 108 13.64 -1.13 3.26
C ASP A 108 12.52 -1.38 4.28
N PRO A 109 12.56 -2.51 5.02
CA PRO A 109 11.59 -2.82 6.08
C PRO A 109 11.52 -1.76 7.20
N SER A 110 12.63 -1.08 7.49
CA SER A 110 12.70 0.03 8.44
C SER A 110 11.87 1.25 8.00
N GLY A 111 11.64 1.37 6.69
CA GLY A 111 10.83 2.42 6.07
C GLY A 111 9.33 2.27 6.34
N LEU A 112 8.87 1.16 6.92
CA LEU A 112 7.47 1.00 7.31
C LEU A 112 7.11 2.05 8.38
N PRO A 113 6.18 2.98 8.10
CA PRO A 113 5.75 3.96 9.09
C PRO A 113 4.91 3.29 10.17
N HIS A 114 4.85 3.90 11.35
CA HIS A 114 3.89 3.49 12.37
C HIS A 114 2.46 3.69 11.85
N SER A 115 1.51 2.82 12.22
CA SER A 115 0.13 2.85 11.73
C SER A 115 -0.56 4.21 11.91
N SER A 116 -0.42 4.83 13.09
CA SER A 116 -0.89 6.20 13.38
C SER A 116 -0.27 7.29 12.49
N GLN A 117 1.01 7.16 12.13
CA GLN A 117 1.68 8.10 11.22
C GLN A 117 1.20 7.92 9.78
N ALA A 118 0.96 6.68 9.35
CA ALA A 118 0.40 6.38 8.04
C ALA A 118 -0.98 7.05 7.86
N VAL A 119 -1.83 7.01 8.89
CA VAL A 119 -3.12 7.74 8.91
C VAL A 119 -2.92 9.26 8.82
N SER A 120 -1.92 9.78 9.54
CA SER A 120 -1.59 11.22 9.50
C SER A 120 -1.16 11.71 8.11
N LEU A 121 -0.60 10.84 7.26
CA LEU A 121 -0.27 11.18 5.87
C LEU A 121 -1.52 11.47 5.01
N PHE A 122 -2.69 10.94 5.38
CA PHE A 122 -3.97 11.30 4.74
C PHE A 122 -4.54 12.62 5.23
N ALA A 123 -4.28 12.98 6.50
CA ALA A 123 -4.77 14.21 7.11
C ALA A 123 -4.10 15.48 6.56
N LYS A 124 -2.99 15.35 5.80
CA LYS A 124 -2.33 16.45 5.10
C LYS A 124 -2.80 16.53 3.64
N PRO A 125 -3.78 17.39 3.28
CA PRO A 125 -4.33 17.49 1.93
C PRO A 125 -3.37 18.05 0.85
N GLN A 126 -2.12 18.40 1.17
CA GLN A 126 -1.25 19.20 0.29
C GLN A 126 -0.24 18.43 -0.59
N LEU A 127 -0.08 17.10 -0.47
CA LEU A 127 0.94 16.37 -1.27
C LEU A 127 0.38 15.45 -2.36
N LEU A 128 -0.95 15.41 -2.53
CA LEU A 128 -1.59 14.62 -3.60
C LEU A 128 -1.99 15.49 -4.82
N GLN A 129 -1.19 16.52 -5.13
CA GLN A 129 -1.23 17.10 -6.48
C GLN A 129 -0.54 16.12 -7.43
N ARG A 130 -1.33 15.17 -7.94
CA ARG A 130 -1.02 14.46 -9.16
C ARG A 130 -0.80 15.53 -10.24
N PRO A 131 0.35 15.61 -10.94
CA PRO A 131 0.42 16.44 -12.12
C PRO A 131 -0.62 15.87 -13.10
N VAL A 132 -1.71 16.60 -13.27
CA VAL A 132 -2.63 16.36 -14.37
C VAL A 132 -1.78 16.53 -15.62
N LYS A 133 -1.44 15.43 -16.29
CA LYS A 133 -0.92 15.48 -17.66
C LYS A 133 -1.90 16.36 -18.43
N ALA A 134 -1.46 17.57 -18.77
CA ALA A 134 -2.23 18.47 -19.61
C ALA A 134 -2.60 17.68 -20.86
N LYS A 135 -3.91 17.46 -21.06
CA LYS A 135 -4.40 17.03 -22.35
C LYS A 135 -3.98 18.12 -23.33
N ALA A 136 -3.10 17.77 -24.26
CA ALA A 136 -2.76 18.61 -25.39
C ALA A 136 -4.05 19.14 -26.03
N PRO A 137 -4.12 20.43 -26.42
CA PRO A 137 -5.30 20.95 -27.10
C PRO A 137 -5.48 20.16 -28.41
N VAL A 138 -6.55 19.37 -28.46
CA VAL A 138 -7.04 18.74 -29.69
C VAL A 138 -7.40 19.87 -30.64
N GLY A 139 -6.59 20.04 -31.68
CA GLY A 139 -6.84 20.95 -32.77
C GLY A 139 -8.21 20.67 -33.38
N LYS A 140 -9.12 21.64 -33.28
CA LYS A 140 -10.31 21.67 -34.12
C LYS A 140 -9.89 22.27 -35.46
N SER A 141 -9.64 21.38 -36.41
CA SER A 141 -9.81 21.68 -37.82
C SER A 141 -11.30 21.96 -38.07
N SER A 142 -11.62 23.04 -38.78
CA SER A 142 -12.59 23.08 -39.89
C SER A 142 -13.03 24.52 -40.20
N ALA A 143 -12.82 24.89 -41.46
CA ALA A 143 -13.33 26.04 -42.18
C ALA A 143 -14.83 26.33 -41.98
N SER A 144 -15.21 27.60 -41.97
CA SER A 144 -15.90 28.23 -43.12
C SER A 144 -16.32 29.68 -42.83
N GLN A 145 -15.95 30.54 -43.78
CA GLN A 145 -16.65 31.72 -44.32
C GLN A 145 -17.41 32.65 -43.36
N THR A 146 -17.10 33.96 -43.42
CA THR A 146 -17.94 34.97 -44.11
C THR A 146 -17.43 36.40 -43.81
N ILE A 147 -16.95 37.05 -44.88
CA ILE A 147 -17.13 38.46 -45.29
C ILE A 147 -16.83 39.58 -44.27
N ASN A 148 -15.83 40.43 -44.59
CA ASN A 148 -16.10 41.87 -44.74
C ASN A 148 -15.06 42.57 -45.62
N ARG A 149 -15.52 42.96 -46.82
CA ARG A 149 -14.91 44.00 -47.65
C ARG A 149 -15.21 45.35 -46.99
N SER A 150 -14.20 46.18 -46.75
CA SER A 150 -14.30 47.65 -46.86
C SER A 150 -12.97 48.37 -46.66
N LYS A 151 -12.58 49.14 -47.70
CA LYS A 151 -11.87 50.45 -47.72
C LYS A 151 -10.46 50.51 -47.11
N LYS A 152 -9.46 51.24 -47.59
CA LYS A 152 -9.17 52.30 -48.60
C LYS A 152 -7.61 52.46 -48.56
N PRO A 153 -6.90 53.33 -49.31
CA PRO A 153 -7.32 54.45 -50.16
C PRO A 153 -7.13 54.24 -51.66
#